data_AF-A0AAE1DBV2-F1
#
_entry.id   AF-A0AAE1DBV2-F1
#
_cell.length_a   1.000
_cell.length_b   1.000
_cell.length_c   1.000
_cell.angle_alpha   90.00
_cell.angle_beta   90.00
_cell.angle_gamma   90.00
#
_symmetry.space_group_name_H-M   'P 1'
#
loop_
_entity.id
_entity.type
_entity.pdbx_description
1 polymer ?
#
loop_
_entity_poly.entity_id
_entity_poly.type
_entity_poly.pdbx_seq_one_letter_code
_entity_poly.pdbx_strand_id
1 'polypeptide(L)' 'GDSGGPMVCLRNGVWKAAGVVSWGYGCANAYLPGVYTDVSNYITWIQTVQQISNQPAKRDLLPTSGHSRHFVV' A
#
# COMPACT_ATOMS: atom_id res chain seq x y z
N GLY A 1 15.00 -7.33 -4.12
CA GLY A 1 14.85 -6.10 -3.34
C GLY A 1 13.42 -5.70 -3.55
N ASP A 2 12.56 -6.07 -2.61
CA ASP A 2 11.15 -6.33 -2.92
C ASP A 2 10.23 -5.22 -2.39
N SER A 3 10.80 -4.22 -1.70
CA SER A 3 10.11 -3.03 -1.22
C SER A 3 9.35 -2.33 -2.35
N GLY A 4 8.09 -1.98 -2.10
CA GLY A 4 7.16 -1.48 -3.12
C GLY A 4 6.38 -2.56 -3.85
N GLY A 5 6.75 -3.84 -3.71
CA GLY A 5 6.05 -4.98 -4.29
C GLY A 5 4.68 -5.26 -3.64
N PRO A 6 3.72 -5.83 -4.38
CA PRO A 6 2.38 -6.10 -3.87
C PRO A 6 2.34 -7.37 -3.02
N MET A 7 1.67 -7.29 -1.88
CA MET A 7 1.16 -8.46 -1.16
C MET A 7 -0.32 -8.63 -1.51
N VAL A 8 -0.66 -9.74 -2.18
CA VAL A 8 -2.01 -10.02 -2.65
C VAL A 8 -2.70 -11.08 -1.82
N CYS A 9 -4.01 -10.93 -1.63
CA CYS A 9 -4.87 -11.92 -0.99
C CYS A 9 -6.01 -12.31 -1.92
N LEU A 10 -6.30 -13.60 -2.01
CA LEU A 10 -7.50 -14.09 -2.67
C LEU A 10 -8.70 -13.88 -1.72
N ARG A 11 -9.70 -13.14 -2.17
CA ARG A 11 -10.96 -12.92 -1.46
C ARG A 11 -12.12 -12.99 -2.46
N ASN A 12 -13.07 -13.88 -2.20
CA ASN A 12 -14.26 -14.08 -3.04
C ASN A 12 -13.90 -14.35 -4.53
N GLY A 13 -12.88 -15.17 -4.77
CA GLY A 13 -12.41 -15.49 -6.13
C GLY A 13 -11.64 -14.37 -6.84
N VAL A 14 -11.40 -13.23 -6.19
CA VAL A 14 -10.67 -12.09 -6.76
C VAL A 14 -9.39 -11.82 -5.97
N TRP A 15 -8.28 -11.67 -6.68
CA TRP A 15 -7.01 -11.24 -6.10
C TRP A 15 -7.06 -9.74 -5.80
N LYS A 16 -6.79 -9.37 -4.55
CA LYS A 16 -6.77 -7.97 -4.10
C LYS A 16 -5.40 -7.64 -3.50
N ALA A 17 -4.86 -6.47 -3.83
CA ALA A 17 -3.68 -5.94 -3.16
C ALA A 17 -4.07 -5.53 -1.74
N ALA A 18 -3.55 -6.24 -0.75
CA ALA A 18 -3.80 -6.00 0.67
C ALA A 18 -2.62 -5.29 1.35
N GLY A 19 -1.41 -5.42 0.81
CA GLY A 19 -0.23 -4.74 1.35
C GLY A 19 0.78 -4.33 0.30
N VAL A 20 1.70 -3.45 0.71
CA VAL A 20 2.92 -3.10 -0.04
C VAL A 20 4.11 -3.46 0.83
N VAL A 21 5.08 -4.22 0.30
CA VAL A 21 6.31 -4.57 1.02
C VAL A 21 6.98 -3.28 1.49
N SER A 22 7.19 -3.14 2.80
CA SER A 22 7.76 -1.94 3.40
C SER A 22 9.17 -2.22 3.90
N TRP A 23 9.29 -2.98 4.98
CA TRP A 23 10.57 -3.27 5.63
C TRP A 23 10.53 -4.60 6.38
N GLY A 24 11.68 -5.01 6.91
CA GLY A 24 11.83 -6.15 7.79
C GLY A 24 13.22 -6.13 8.42
N TYR A 25 13.40 -6.87 9.51
CA TYR A 25 14.73 -7.06 10.09
C TYR A 25 15.45 -8.20 9.37
N GLY A 26 16.51 -7.87 8.62
CA GLY A 26 17.20 -8.83 7.77
C GLY A 26 16.35 -9.24 6.55
N CYS A 27 16.60 -10.42 6.00
CA CYS A 27 15.87 -10.97 4.86
C CYS A 27 15.52 -12.44 5.11
N ALA A 28 14.26 -12.82 4.94
CA ALA A 28 13.75 -14.19 5.06
C ALA A 28 14.12 -14.91 6.37
N ASN A 29 14.16 -14.19 7.49
CA ASN A 29 14.37 -14.79 8.81
C ASN A 29 13.05 -15.37 9.33
N ALA A 30 13.03 -16.67 9.62
CA ALA A 30 11.82 -17.39 10.05
C ALA A 30 11.17 -16.84 11.34
N TYR A 31 11.92 -16.12 12.17
CA TYR A 31 11.42 -15.54 13.42
C TYR A 31 11.11 -14.04 13.33
N LEU A 32 11.44 -13.39 12.21
CA LEU A 32 11.24 -11.96 12.02
C LEU A 32 10.34 -11.74 10.80
N PRO A 33 9.05 -11.43 11.03
CA PRO A 33 8.09 -11.26 9.94
C PRO A 33 8.40 -10.04 9.08
N GLY A 34 7.90 -10.08 7.85
CA GLY A 34 7.91 -8.92 6.97
C GLY A 34 6.86 -7.90 7.42
N VAL A 35 7.19 -6.62 7.30
CA VAL A 35 6.27 -5.52 7.60
C VAL A 35 5.81 -4.87 6.31
N TYR A 36 4.50 -4.73 6.18
CA TYR A 36 3.82 -4.25 4.98
C TYR A 36 3.01 -3.00 5.31
N THR A 37 2.93 -2.08 4.36
CA THR A 37 1.99 -0.95 4.43
C THR A 37 0.58 -1.48 4.16
N ASP A 38 -0.37 -1.22 5.06
CA ASP A 38 -1.75 -1.69 4.94
C ASP A 38 -2.52 -0.85 3.92
N VAL A 39 -2.78 -1.43 2.73
CA VAL A 39 -3.44 -0.75 1.62
C VAL A 39 -4.85 -0.28 1.98
N SER A 40 -5.53 -0.97 2.91
CA SER A 40 -6.90 -0.62 3.31
C SER A 40 -7.00 0.78 3.91
N ASN A 41 -5.95 1.23 4.61
CA ASN A 41 -5.88 2.57 5.21
C ASN A 41 -5.69 3.70 4.18
N TYR A 42 -5.38 3.36 2.93
CA TYR A 42 -5.07 4.34 1.88
C TYR A 42 -6.05 4.36 0.73
N ILE A 43 -7.10 3.53 0.74
CA ILE A 43 -8.06 3.44 -0.38
C ILE A 43 -8.64 4.83 -0.73
N THR A 44 -9.04 5.62 0.27
CA THR A 44 -9.56 6.98 0.05
C THR A 44 -8.55 7.89 -0.61
N TRP A 45 -7.29 7.85 -0.16
CA TRP A 45 -6.22 8.65 -0.75
C TRP A 45 -5.92 8.21 -2.18
N ILE A 46 -5.80 6.89 -2.43
CA ILE A 46 -5.57 6.32 -3.76
C ILE A 46 -6.67 6.77 -4.72
N GLN A 47 -7.94 6.65 -4.32
CA GLN A 47 -9.08 7.04 -5.13
C GLN A 47 -9.06 8.55 -5.43
N THR A 48 -8.75 9.38 -4.44
CA THR A 48 -8.62 10.83 -4.62
C THR A 48 -7.52 11.17 -5.62
N VAL A 49 -6.34 10.56 -5.47
CA VAL A 49 -5.20 10.77 -6.38
C VAL A 49 -5.52 10.30 -7.79
N GLN A 50 -6.20 9.16 -7.95
CA GLN A 50 -6.63 8.67 -9.27
C GLN A 50 -7.61 9.65 -9.95
N GLN A 51 -8.58 10.19 -9.21
CA GLN A 51 -9.52 11.18 -9.73
C GLN A 51 -8.82 12.48 -10.14
N ILE A 52 -7.89 12.98 -9.32
CA ILE A 52 -7.11 14.19 -9.62
C ILE A 52 -6.16 13.96 -10.81
N SER A 53 -5.50 12.80 -10.88
CA SER A 53 -4.58 12.47 -11.96
C SER A 53 -5.27 12.49 -13.33
N ASN A 54 -6.54 12.07 -13.38
CA ASN A 54 -7.38 12.13 -14.58
C ASN A 54 -7.86 13.55 -14.93
N GLN A 55 -7.46 14.57 -14.16
CA GLN A 55 -7.84 15.98 -14.31
C GLN A 55 -6.57 16.86 -14.23
N PRO A 56 -5.87 17.11 -15.35
CA PRO A 56 -4.57 17.78 -15.37
C PRO A 56 -4.53 19.13 -14.62
N ALA A 57 -5.65 19.86 -14.63
CA ALA A 57 -5.78 21.18 -13.99
C ALA A 57 -5.85 21.15 -12.45
N LYS A 58 -5.94 19.96 -11.81
CA LYS A 58 -6.09 19.82 -10.35
C LYS A 58 -4.86 19.20 -9.68
N ARG A 59 -3.76 19.01 -10.40
CA ARG A 59 -2.55 18.33 -9.89
C ARG A 59 -1.95 18.98 -8.66
N ASP A 60 -2.02 20.31 -8.54
CA ASP A 60 -1.48 21.04 -7.38
C ASP A 60 -2.31 20.87 -6.10
N LEU A 61 -3.48 20.22 -6.18
CA LEU A 61 -4.39 19.97 -5.06
C LEU A 61 -4.25 18.55 -4.48
N LEU A 62 -3.16 17.84 -4.80
CA LEU A 62 -2.91 16.51 -4.27
C LEU A 62 -2.93 16.52 -2.73
N PRO A 63 -3.76 15.70 -2.07
CA PRO A 63 -3.77 15.62 -0.62
C PRO A 63 -2.42 15.07 -0.11
N THR A 64 -1.80 15.79 0.81
CA THR A 64 -0.50 15.42 1.42
C THR A 64 -0.64 14.56 2.68
N SER A 65 -1.85 14.34 3.19
CA SER A 65 -2.08 13.62 4.45
C SER A 65 -2.40 12.14 4.25
N GLY A 66 -1.36 11.30 4.29
CA GLY A 66 -1.47 9.86 4.49
C GLY A 66 -0.86 9.47 5.83
N HIS A 67 -1.65 8.96 6.76
CA HIS A 67 -1.10 8.37 7.99
C HIS A 67 -0.62 6.94 7.71
N SER A 68 0.68 6.68 7.87
CA SER A 68 1.23 5.34 7.66
C SER A 68 0.85 4.36 8.76
N ARG A 69 -0.04 3.44 8.42
CA ARG A 69 -0.35 2.25 9.20
C ARG A 69 0.26 1.03 8.52
N HIS A 70 1.02 0.29 9.31
CA HIS A 70 1.69 -0.93 8.88
C HIS A 70 0.99 -2.14 9.51
N PHE A 71 1.03 -3.26 8.80
CA PHE A 71 0.63 -4.56 9.32
C PHE A 71 1.76 -5.56 9.13
N VAL A 72 1.75 -6.57 10.00
CA VAL A 72 2.79 -7.61 10.07
C VAL A 72 2.20 -8.90 9.52
N VAL A 73 2.95 -9.60 8.67
CA VAL A 73 2.58 -10.90 8.08
C VAL A 73 3.55 -11.97 8.52
#